data_AF-A0A7H9HM94-F1
#
_entry.id   AF-A0A7H9HM94-F1
#
_cell.length_a   1.000
_cell.length_b   1.000
_cell.length_c   1.000
_cell.angle_alpha   90.00
_cell.angle_beta   90.00
_cell.angle_gamma   90.00
#
_symmetry.space_group_name_H-M   'P 1'
#
loop_
_entity.id
_entity.type
_entity.pdbx_description
1 polymer ?
#
loop_
_entity_poly.entity_id
_entity_poly.type
_entity_poly.pdbx_seq_one_letter_code
_entity_poly.pdbx_strand_id
1 'polypeptide(L)'
;MGSQPSKSGEVKVFQPQTQIDFSEALLAQLESSKESDYSRRQLAERYVEQRVSDRLAELEEDTLKKFENRLESSLLKGDSADEGLSSAALNEKIEQLNQKLGLFQDRDDAQRTKYAENDTRKALHKCLIENKGKPLNCYEEIEQFKKVVFN
;
A
#
# COMPACT_ATOMS: atom_id res chain seq x y z
N MET A 1 78.77 33.04 -30.06
CA MET A 1 79.01 33.19 -28.61
C MET A 1 78.25 32.07 -27.92
N GLY A 2 78.95 30.99 -27.53
CA GLY A 2 78.35 29.74 -27.06
C GLY A 2 78.10 29.72 -25.55
N SER A 3 77.02 29.04 -25.14
CA SER A 3 76.69 28.77 -23.74
C SER A 3 77.05 27.33 -23.38
N GLN A 4 78.02 27.15 -22.49
CA GLN A 4 78.30 25.85 -21.86
C GLN A 4 77.17 25.48 -20.89
N PRO A 5 76.81 24.19 -20.74
CA PRO A 5 75.94 23.75 -19.66
C PRO A 5 76.72 23.69 -18.33
N SER A 6 76.11 24.20 -17.27
CA SER A 6 76.60 24.14 -15.89
C SER A 6 76.72 22.69 -15.39
N LYS A 7 77.82 22.42 -14.66
CA LYS A 7 78.20 21.15 -14.02
C LYS A 7 77.00 20.32 -13.52
N SER A 8 77.01 19.03 -13.85
CA SER A 8 76.18 17.98 -13.24
C SER A 8 76.35 17.99 -11.71
N GLY A 9 75.30 18.30 -10.97
CA GLY A 9 75.28 18.23 -9.51
C GLY A 9 75.57 16.81 -9.03
N GLU A 10 76.49 16.66 -8.08
CA GLU A 10 76.81 15.39 -7.42
C GLU A 10 75.55 14.76 -6.83
N VAL A 11 75.20 13.57 -7.31
CA VAL A 11 74.17 12.72 -6.70
C VAL A 11 74.73 12.20 -5.37
N LYS A 12 74.31 12.79 -4.25
CA LYS A 12 74.60 12.25 -2.92
C LYS A 12 73.80 10.97 -2.70
N VAL A 13 74.47 9.82 -2.85
CA VAL A 13 73.92 8.52 -2.48
C VAL A 13 74.14 8.33 -0.98
N PHE A 14 73.07 8.37 -0.19
CA PHE A 14 73.14 8.06 1.23
C PHE A 14 73.13 6.54 1.42
N GLN A 15 74.25 5.99 1.89
CA GLN A 15 74.32 4.60 2.31
C GLN A 15 73.96 4.50 3.81
N PRO A 16 73.10 3.57 4.23
CA PRO A 16 72.75 3.40 5.63
C PRO A 16 73.98 2.97 6.45
N GLN A 17 74.15 3.55 7.63
CA GLN A 17 75.30 3.35 8.54
C GLN A 17 75.28 1.98 9.26
N THR A 18 74.23 1.18 9.08
CA THR A 18 74.06 -0.12 9.75
C THR A 18 73.85 -1.22 8.72
N GLN A 19 74.57 -2.33 8.86
CA GLN A 19 74.31 -3.55 8.08
C GLN A 19 72.93 -4.07 8.47
N ILE A 20 71.98 -4.03 7.54
CA ILE A 20 70.65 -4.59 7.72
C ILE A 20 70.74 -6.03 7.26
N ASP A 21 71.08 -6.94 8.18
CA ASP A 21 71.06 -8.38 7.91
C ASP A 21 69.60 -8.85 7.95
N PHE A 22 68.97 -8.92 6.78
CA PHE A 22 67.69 -9.59 6.66
C PHE A 22 67.92 -11.10 6.82
N SER A 23 67.11 -11.74 7.67
CA SER A 23 67.16 -13.20 7.78
C SER A 23 66.89 -13.83 6.41
N GLU A 24 67.70 -14.82 6.01
CA GLU A 24 67.55 -15.54 4.73
C GLU A 24 66.13 -16.10 4.55
N ALA A 25 65.47 -16.49 5.64
CA ALA A 25 64.07 -16.93 5.64
C ALA A 25 63.09 -15.85 5.14
N LEU A 26 63.34 -14.58 5.46
CA LEU A 26 62.50 -13.45 5.06
C LEU A 26 62.76 -13.07 3.61
N LEU A 27 64.02 -13.09 3.16
CA LEU A 27 64.36 -12.93 1.74
C LEU A 27 63.77 -14.05 0.89
N ALA A 28 63.89 -15.31 1.32
CA ALA A 28 63.26 -16.44 0.65
C ALA A 28 61.73 -16.31 0.61
N GLN A 29 61.11 -15.77 1.67
CA GLN A 29 59.67 -15.53 1.70
C GLN A 29 59.25 -14.40 0.75
N LEU A 30 60.02 -13.31 0.67
CA LEU A 30 59.78 -12.21 -0.27
C LEU A 30 60.01 -12.64 -1.73
N GLU A 31 61.05 -13.42 -2.01
CA GLU A 31 61.32 -13.97 -3.34
C GLU A 31 60.31 -15.06 -3.74
N SER A 32 59.83 -15.87 -2.78
CA SER A 32 58.77 -16.85 -3.03
C SER A 32 57.38 -16.20 -3.15
N SER A 33 57.20 -15.01 -2.57
CA SER A 33 55.96 -14.24 -2.60
C SER A 33 55.76 -13.68 -4.02
N LYS A 34 55.15 -14.48 -4.88
CA LYS A 34 54.64 -14.05 -6.19
C LYS A 34 53.44 -13.10 -6.08
N GLU A 35 52.93 -12.91 -4.86
CA GLU A 35 51.81 -12.03 -4.57
C GLU A 35 52.28 -10.58 -4.50
N SER A 36 51.98 -9.83 -5.56
CA SER A 36 52.12 -8.38 -5.60
C SER A 36 50.94 -7.71 -4.88
N ASP A 37 51.08 -6.43 -4.55
CA ASP A 37 49.96 -5.69 -3.95
C ASP A 37 48.73 -5.62 -4.87
N TYR A 38 48.95 -5.75 -6.18
CA TYR A 38 47.88 -5.89 -7.16
C TYR A 38 47.11 -7.20 -7.01
N SER A 39 47.80 -8.35 -6.88
CA SER A 39 47.13 -9.66 -6.73
C SER A 39 46.40 -9.75 -5.39
N ARG A 40 46.98 -9.22 -4.30
CA ARG A 40 46.30 -9.08 -3.00
C ARG A 40 45.02 -8.25 -3.10
N ARG A 41 45.06 -7.12 -3.83
CA ARG A 41 43.86 -6.29 -4.03
C ARG A 41 42.77 -7.03 -4.82
N GLN A 42 43.14 -7.72 -5.90
CA GLN A 42 42.20 -8.49 -6.70
C GLN A 42 41.56 -9.65 -5.93
N LEU A 43 42.33 -10.34 -5.07
CA LEU A 43 41.78 -11.39 -4.22
C LEU A 43 40.81 -10.84 -3.17
N ALA A 44 41.12 -9.68 -2.59
CA ALA A 44 40.23 -9.00 -1.66
C ALA A 44 38.93 -8.56 -2.33
N GLU A 45 39.00 -7.96 -3.53
CA GLU A 45 37.82 -7.57 -4.32
C GLU A 45 36.94 -8.77 -4.62
N ARG A 46 37.50 -9.87 -5.14
CA ARG A 46 36.75 -11.10 -5.43
C ARG A 46 36.10 -11.71 -4.19
N TYR A 47 36.78 -11.67 -3.05
CA TYR A 47 36.21 -12.16 -1.80
C TYR A 47 34.99 -11.34 -1.38
N VAL A 48 35.06 -10.02 -1.53
CA VAL A 48 33.92 -9.13 -1.24
C VAL A 48 32.78 -9.39 -2.22
N GLU A 49 33.07 -9.50 -3.51
CA GLU A 49 32.08 -9.84 -4.55
C GLU A 49 31.35 -11.14 -4.23
N GLN A 50 32.09 -12.19 -3.87
CA GLN A 50 31.52 -13.49 -3.50
C GLN A 50 30.61 -13.38 -2.26
N ARG A 51 31.04 -12.67 -1.23
CA ARG A 51 30.22 -12.46 -0.02
C ARG A 51 28.93 -11.70 -0.33
N VAL A 52 29.01 -10.71 -1.22
CA VAL A 52 27.85 -9.93 -1.65
C VAL A 52 26.91 -10.79 -2.48
N SER A 53 27.42 -11.61 -3.42
CA SER A 53 26.58 -12.50 -4.22
C SER A 53 25.88 -13.55 -3.36
N ASP A 54 26.59 -14.14 -2.40
CA ASP A 54 26.00 -15.12 -1.47
C ASP A 54 24.87 -14.48 -0.66
N ARG A 55 25.09 -13.27 -0.15
CA ARG A 55 24.06 -12.56 0.62
C ARG A 55 22.86 -12.13 -0.22
N LEU A 56 23.09 -11.77 -1.48
CA LEU A 56 22.01 -11.44 -2.41
C LEU A 56 21.17 -12.69 -2.72
N ALA A 57 21.79 -13.85 -2.94
CA ALA A 57 21.07 -15.10 -3.17
C ALA A 57 20.18 -15.49 -1.96
N GLU A 58 20.70 -15.36 -0.73
CA GLU A 58 19.91 -15.59 0.48
C GLU A 58 18.70 -14.63 0.57
N LEU A 59 18.90 -13.35 0.25
CA LEU A 59 17.82 -12.36 0.26
C LEU A 59 16.78 -12.64 -0.83
N GLU A 60 17.21 -13.07 -2.01
CA GLU A 60 16.30 -13.47 -3.09
C GLU A 60 15.42 -14.64 -2.65
N GLU A 61 15.99 -15.71 -2.09
CA GLU A 61 15.22 -16.84 -1.56
C GLU A 61 14.21 -16.41 -0.47
N ASP A 62 14.63 -15.56 0.46
CA ASP A 62 13.77 -15.03 1.52
C ASP A 62 12.63 -14.17 0.95
N THR A 63 12.90 -13.37 -0.09
CA THR A 63 11.89 -12.54 -0.73
C THR A 63 10.90 -13.39 -1.52
N LEU A 64 11.34 -14.44 -2.21
CA LEU A 64 10.49 -15.39 -2.89
C LEU A 64 9.57 -16.11 -1.91
N LYS A 65 10.11 -16.64 -0.81
CA LYS A 65 9.31 -17.26 0.27
C LYS A 65 8.28 -16.29 0.85
N LYS A 66 8.67 -15.03 1.13
CA LYS A 66 7.73 -14.01 1.63
C LYS A 66 6.66 -13.67 0.60
N PHE A 67 7.01 -13.64 -0.67
CA PHE A 67 6.08 -13.37 -1.76
C PHE A 67 5.09 -14.51 -1.93
N GLU A 68 5.56 -15.76 -1.97
CA GLU A 68 4.72 -16.97 -1.99
C GLU A 68 3.76 -16.99 -0.79
N ASN A 69 4.25 -16.80 0.44
CA ASN A 69 3.40 -16.71 1.63
C ASN A 69 2.35 -15.59 1.54
N ARG A 70 2.72 -14.44 0.96
CA ARG A 70 1.77 -13.33 0.73
C ARG A 70 0.74 -13.66 -0.34
N LEU A 71 1.14 -14.34 -1.41
CA LEU A 71 0.23 -14.80 -2.43
C LEU A 71 -0.72 -15.86 -1.87
N GLU A 72 -0.22 -16.89 -1.20
CA GLU A 72 -1.04 -17.91 -0.55
C GLU A 72 -2.01 -17.28 0.45
N SER A 73 -1.52 -16.42 1.35
CA SER A 73 -2.40 -15.73 2.29
C SER A 73 -3.40 -14.80 1.60
N SER A 74 -3.05 -14.13 0.50
CA SER A 74 -3.99 -13.29 -0.24
C SER A 74 -5.01 -14.09 -1.05
N LEU A 75 -4.62 -15.25 -1.59
CA LEU A 75 -5.50 -16.15 -2.33
C LEU A 75 -6.46 -16.86 -1.36
N LEU A 76 -5.96 -17.34 -0.21
CA LEU A 76 -6.77 -17.88 0.88
C LEU A 76 -7.64 -16.80 1.54
N LYS A 77 -7.21 -15.53 1.50
CA LYS A 77 -8.01 -14.35 1.90
C LYS A 77 -8.97 -13.86 0.84
N GLY A 78 -8.88 -14.39 -0.38
CA GLY A 78 -9.93 -14.31 -1.39
C GLY A 78 -11.21 -15.04 -0.99
N ASP A 79 -11.13 -16.02 -0.06
CA ASP A 79 -12.28 -16.73 0.51
C ASP A 79 -12.45 -16.51 2.03
N SER A 80 -11.42 -16.06 2.78
CA SER A 80 -11.62 -15.62 4.18
C SER A 80 -12.22 -14.21 4.30
N ALA A 81 -13.23 -13.92 3.47
CA ALA A 81 -14.46 -13.25 3.89
C ALA A 81 -15.45 -14.23 4.57
N ASP A 82 -15.01 -15.44 4.90
CA ASP A 82 -15.70 -16.48 5.66
C ASP A 82 -15.77 -16.24 7.19
N GLU A 83 -16.04 -15.00 7.60
CA GLU A 83 -16.68 -14.73 8.90
C GLU A 83 -18.14 -14.26 8.73
N GLY A 84 -18.77 -14.52 7.57
CA GLY A 84 -20.17 -14.10 7.43
C GLY A 84 -20.94 -14.45 6.17
N LEU A 85 -20.49 -15.45 5.39
CA LEU A 85 -21.16 -15.89 4.16
C LEU A 85 -21.68 -17.33 4.25
N SER A 86 -21.89 -17.86 5.46
CA SER A 86 -22.70 -19.08 5.58
C SER A 86 -24.12 -18.77 5.11
N SER A 87 -24.74 -19.71 4.40
CA SER A 87 -26.14 -19.57 3.96
C SER A 87 -27.08 -19.25 5.14
N ALA A 88 -26.75 -19.73 6.33
CA ALA A 88 -27.43 -19.39 7.58
C ALA A 88 -27.27 -17.89 7.97
N ALA A 89 -26.04 -17.35 7.94
CA ALA A 89 -25.79 -15.93 8.23
C ALA A 89 -26.40 -14.99 7.18
N LEU A 90 -26.47 -15.42 5.92
CA LEU A 90 -27.17 -14.69 4.86
C LEU A 90 -28.67 -14.71 5.08
N ASN A 91 -29.25 -15.86 5.42
CA ASN A 91 -30.67 -15.96 5.74
C ASN A 91 -31.05 -15.08 6.95
N GLU A 92 -30.22 -15.06 7.99
CA GLU A 92 -30.43 -14.18 9.15
C GLU A 92 -30.41 -12.69 8.76
N LYS A 93 -29.44 -12.28 7.92
CA LYS A 93 -29.38 -10.90 7.39
C LYS A 93 -30.59 -10.57 6.51
N ILE A 94 -31.07 -11.51 5.71
CA ILE A 94 -32.27 -11.37 4.87
C ILE A 94 -33.51 -11.21 5.76
N GLU A 95 -33.65 -12.01 6.80
CA GLU A 95 -34.76 -11.90 7.77
C GLU A 95 -34.75 -10.54 8.47
N GLN A 96 -33.58 -10.08 8.95
CA GLN A 96 -33.45 -8.76 9.56
C GLN A 96 -33.80 -7.61 8.60
N LEU A 97 -33.43 -7.73 7.32
CA LEU A 97 -33.81 -6.74 6.30
C LEU A 97 -35.30 -6.76 6.03
N ASN A 98 -35.91 -7.93 5.88
CA ASN A 98 -37.36 -8.07 5.67
C ASN A 98 -38.15 -7.50 6.85
N GLN A 99 -37.70 -7.72 8.09
CA GLN A 99 -38.31 -7.11 9.27
C GLN A 99 -38.23 -5.58 9.23
N LYS A 100 -37.06 -5.01 8.90
CA LYS A 100 -36.90 -3.56 8.77
C LYS A 100 -37.81 -2.98 7.68
N LEU A 101 -37.89 -3.65 6.52
CA LEU A 101 -38.76 -3.23 5.43
C LEU A 101 -40.25 -3.28 5.85
N GLY A 102 -40.67 -4.30 6.57
CA GLY A 102 -42.02 -4.38 7.15
C GLY A 102 -42.33 -3.19 8.06
N LEU A 103 -41.41 -2.84 8.96
CA LEU A 103 -41.60 -1.68 9.86
C LEU A 103 -41.73 -0.34 9.10
N PHE A 104 -41.00 -0.17 8.00
CA PHE A 104 -41.13 1.03 7.16
C PHE A 104 -42.47 1.05 6.41
N GLN A 105 -42.88 -0.09 5.85
CA GLN A 105 -44.18 -0.23 5.17
C GLN A 105 -45.33 0.04 6.14
N ASP A 106 -45.31 -0.57 7.33
CA ASP A 106 -46.34 -0.38 8.36
C ASP A 106 -46.43 1.09 8.81
N ARG A 107 -45.29 1.77 8.95
CA ARG A 107 -45.24 3.20 9.30
C ARG A 107 -45.82 4.07 8.18
N ASP A 108 -45.47 3.78 6.93
CA ASP A 108 -45.98 4.51 5.77
C ASP A 108 -47.48 4.28 5.59
N ASP A 109 -47.95 3.04 5.76
CA ASP A 109 -49.37 2.69 5.68
C ASP A 109 -50.16 3.29 6.85
N ALA A 110 -49.62 3.30 8.07
CA ALA A 110 -50.20 4.00 9.21
C ALA A 110 -50.32 5.51 8.96
N GLN A 111 -49.32 6.15 8.35
CA GLN A 111 -49.40 7.57 7.97
C GLN A 111 -50.42 7.82 6.86
N ARG A 112 -50.47 6.94 5.85
CA ARG A 112 -51.42 7.06 4.74
C ARG A 112 -52.85 6.92 5.23
N THR A 113 -53.12 5.94 6.09
CA THR A 113 -54.43 5.65 6.68
C THR A 113 -54.87 6.72 7.69
N LYS A 114 -53.95 7.25 8.51
CA LYS A 114 -54.24 8.34 9.48
C LYS A 114 -54.94 9.54 8.85
N TYR A 115 -54.62 9.83 7.58
CA TYR A 115 -55.25 10.92 6.85
C TYR A 115 -56.06 10.47 5.64
N ALA A 116 -56.33 9.17 5.44
CA ALA A 116 -57.04 8.66 4.26
C ALA A 116 -58.52 9.03 4.25
N GLU A 117 -59.17 9.01 5.43
CA GLU A 117 -60.61 9.25 5.52
C GLU A 117 -61.00 10.72 5.68
N ASN A 118 -60.04 11.63 5.85
CA ASN A 118 -60.31 13.05 6.05
C ASN A 118 -61.08 13.68 4.89
N ASP A 119 -62.20 14.32 5.20
CA ASP A 119 -63.05 14.98 4.21
C ASP A 119 -62.32 16.13 3.49
N THR A 120 -61.44 16.84 4.19
CA THR A 120 -60.57 17.89 3.61
C THR A 120 -59.61 17.33 2.57
N ARG A 121 -59.07 16.11 2.77
CA ARG A 121 -58.23 15.42 1.80
C ARG A 121 -59.02 15.00 0.57
N LYS A 122 -60.23 14.46 0.76
CA LYS A 122 -61.12 14.06 -0.35
C LYS A 122 -61.54 15.28 -1.18
N ALA A 123 -61.85 16.40 -0.54
CA ALA A 123 -62.17 17.66 -1.22
C ALA A 123 -60.99 18.20 -2.04
N LEU A 124 -59.79 18.24 -1.45
CA LEU A 124 -58.56 18.63 -2.14
C LEU A 124 -58.27 17.71 -3.34
N HIS A 125 -58.36 16.39 -3.14
CA HIS A 125 -58.16 15.41 -4.20
C HIS A 125 -59.16 15.58 -5.35
N LYS A 126 -60.45 15.83 -5.06
CA LYS A 126 -61.46 16.15 -6.08
C LYS A 126 -61.11 17.42 -6.84
N CYS A 127 -60.79 18.51 -6.13
CA CYS A 127 -60.42 19.78 -6.76
C CYS A 127 -59.18 19.64 -7.67
N LEU A 128 -58.15 18.89 -7.25
CA LEU A 128 -56.95 18.65 -8.06
C LEU A 128 -57.21 17.77 -9.29
N ILE A 129 -58.13 16.81 -9.21
CA ILE A 129 -58.55 15.99 -10.35
C ILE A 129 -59.35 16.82 -11.35
N GLU A 130 -60.18 17.74 -10.88
CA GLU A 130 -60.96 18.64 -11.72
C GLU A 130 -60.08 19.72 -12.36
N ASN A 131 -59.07 20.22 -11.64
CA ASN A 131 -58.12 21.26 -12.07
C ASN A 131 -56.74 20.70 -12.40
N LYS A 132 -56.66 19.67 -13.24
CA LYS A 132 -55.37 19.05 -13.64
C LYS A 132 -54.41 20.09 -14.21
N GLY A 133 -53.21 20.15 -13.65
CA GLY A 133 -52.16 21.09 -14.09
C GLY A 133 -52.34 22.54 -13.61
N LYS A 134 -53.37 22.85 -12.82
CA LYS A 134 -53.61 24.18 -12.24
C LYS A 134 -53.85 24.09 -10.72
N PRO A 135 -52.82 23.75 -9.93
CA PRO A 135 -52.97 23.52 -8.48
C PRO A 135 -53.35 24.78 -7.69
N LEU A 136 -53.07 25.97 -8.22
CA LEU A 136 -53.42 27.25 -7.60
C LEU A 136 -54.93 27.48 -7.47
N ASN A 137 -55.76 26.80 -8.28
CA ASN A 137 -57.21 26.89 -8.19
C ASN A 137 -57.78 26.20 -6.94
N CYS A 138 -56.99 25.36 -6.27
CA CYS A 138 -57.41 24.57 -5.10
C CYS A 138 -56.70 25.02 -3.82
N TYR A 139 -56.29 26.29 -3.76
CA TYR A 139 -55.44 26.81 -2.68
C TYR A 139 -56.15 26.80 -1.32
N GLU A 140 -57.45 27.06 -1.29
CA GLU A 140 -58.24 27.08 -0.06
C GLU A 140 -58.34 25.69 0.57
N GLU A 141 -58.55 24.65 -0.24
CA GLU A 141 -58.59 23.25 0.19
C GLU A 141 -57.22 22.77 0.67
N ILE A 142 -56.13 23.25 0.05
CA ILE A 142 -54.75 22.98 0.47
C ILE A 142 -54.47 23.60 1.84
N GLU A 143 -54.88 24.84 2.10
CA GLU A 143 -54.69 25.50 3.40
C GLU A 143 -55.51 24.82 4.51
N GLN A 144 -56.74 24.39 4.21
CA GLN A 144 -57.56 23.64 5.16
C GLN A 144 -56.95 22.28 5.49
N PHE A 145 -56.44 21.55 4.49
CA PHE A 145 -55.75 20.29 4.70
C PHE A 145 -54.44 20.48 5.49
N LYS A 146 -53.69 21.55 5.21
CA LYS A 146 -52.46 21.90 5.93
C LYS A 146 -52.70 22.12 7.42
N LYS A 147 -53.77 22.81 7.80
CA LYS A 147 -54.15 22.99 9.22
C LYS A 147 -54.45 21.68 9.94
N VAL A 148 -54.99 20.68 9.24
CA VAL A 148 -55.32 19.36 9.81
C VAL A 148 -54.07 18.48 9.95
N VAL A 149 -53.08 18.62 9.06
CA VAL A 149 -51.86 17.81 9.07
C VAL A 149 -50.76 18.39 9.98
N PHE A 150 -50.68 19.71 10.09
CA PHE A 150 -49.64 20.43 10.83
C PHE A 150 -50.08 21.00 12.19
N ASN A 151 -51.30 20.68 12.65
CA ASN A 151 -51.69 20.88 14.04
C ASN A 151 -51.05 19.83 14.97
#